data_AF-A0A3A9JED3-F1
#
_entry.id   AF-A0A3A9JED3-F1
#
_cell.length_a   1.000
_cell.length_b   1.000
_cell.length_c   1.000
_cell.angle_alpha   90.00
_cell.angle_beta   90.00
_cell.angle_gamma   90.00
#
_symmetry.space_group_name_H-M   'P 1'
#
loop_
_entity.id
_entity.type
_entity.pdbx_description
1 polymer ?
#
loop_
_entity_poly.entity_id
_entity_poly.type
_entity_poly.pdbx_seq_one_letter_code
_entity_poly.pdbx_strand_id
1 'polypeptide(L)'
;MHCGRCGRHMGVSCGRQRPRYECRTAQTHRAEPVCQSFVAPAVDALIVNSFLDAVRPAVLEATLVTLHDLGRERSAVDRQWQLHLERARYEARLAGRQYDAVDPDNRLVARGLGRR
;
A
#
# COMPACT_ATOMS: atom_id res chain seq x y z
N MET A 1 2.41 10.59 30.22
CA MET A 1 3.76 10.56 30.81
C MET A 1 3.69 11.05 32.25
N HIS A 2 4.22 10.26 33.20
CA HIS A 2 4.25 10.57 34.63
C HIS A 2 5.69 10.67 35.11
N CYS A 3 5.92 11.49 36.13
CA CYS A 3 7.23 11.68 36.75
C CYS A 3 7.64 10.41 37.49
N GLY A 4 8.82 9.86 37.20
CA GLY A 4 9.34 8.67 37.89
C GLY A 4 9.72 8.91 39.35
N ARG A 5 9.81 10.17 39.77
CA ARG A 5 10.14 10.56 41.14
C ARG A 5 8.92 10.80 42.04
N CYS A 6 7.87 11.44 41.50
CA CYS A 6 6.70 11.83 42.30
C CYS A 6 5.36 11.28 41.78
N GLY A 7 5.37 10.53 40.67
CA GLY A 7 4.18 9.91 40.07
C GLY A 7 3.19 10.89 39.41
N ARG A 8 3.41 12.20 39.49
CA ARG A 8 2.49 13.20 38.96
C ARG A 8 2.70 13.40 37.45
N HIS A 9 1.66 13.85 36.76
CA HIS A 9 1.72 14.11 35.32
C HIS A 9 2.82 15.11 34.97
N MET A 10 3.58 14.80 33.91
CA MET A 10 4.57 15.72 33.35
C MET A 10 3.90 16.64 32.34
N GLY A 11 4.29 17.91 32.35
CA GLY A 11 3.93 18.88 31.33
C GLY A 11 4.98 18.94 30.21
N VAL A 12 4.65 19.65 29.14
CA VAL A 12 5.58 19.94 28.04
C VAL A 12 5.94 21.42 28.10
N SER A 13 7.22 21.76 28.09
CA SER A 13 7.66 23.09 27.69
C SER A 13 8.15 23.08 26.26
N CYS A 14 7.51 23.91 25.45
CA CYS A 14 8.01 24.33 24.15
C CYS A 14 8.48 25.78 24.30
N GLY A 15 9.79 26.00 24.12
CA GLY A 15 10.38 27.34 24.09
C GLY A 15 11.12 27.55 22.77
N ARG A 16 11.95 28.59 22.71
CA ARG A 16 12.93 28.77 21.62
C ARG A 16 14.00 27.66 21.56
N GLN A 17 14.17 26.93 22.66
CA GLN A 17 15.03 25.74 22.74
C GLN A 17 14.21 24.45 22.49
N ARG A 18 14.91 23.33 22.30
CA ARG A 18 14.31 22.00 22.08
C ARG A 18 13.22 21.69 23.13
N PRO A 19 12.06 21.14 22.73
CA PRO A 19 10.96 20.87 23.65
C PRO A 19 11.38 19.86 24.73
N ARG A 20 10.82 20.03 25.93
CA ARG A 20 11.13 19.19 27.09
C ARG A 20 9.87 18.71 27.79
N TYR A 21 9.92 17.47 28.28
CA TYR A 21 8.97 16.96 29.26
C TYR A 21 9.49 17.28 30.65
N GLU A 22 8.66 17.88 31.50
CA GLU A 22 9.08 18.26 32.84
C GLU A 22 7.97 18.17 33.89
N CYS A 23 8.38 17.82 35.11
CA CYS A 23 7.51 17.82 36.27
C CYS A 23 7.80 19.05 37.14
N ARG A 24 6.96 20.07 37.02
CA ARG A 24 7.08 21.33 37.79
C ARG A 24 6.29 21.34 39.11
N THR A 25 5.64 20.24 39.50
CA THR A 25 4.80 20.22 40.72
C THR A 25 5.56 20.68 41.97
N ALA A 26 6.78 20.18 42.20
CA ALA A 26 7.60 20.59 43.35
C ALA A 26 7.95 22.08 43.28
N GLN A 27 8.32 22.57 42.09
CA GLN A 27 8.62 23.98 41.87
C GLN A 27 7.41 24.89 42.12
N THR A 28 6.23 24.54 41.58
CA THR A 28 5.03 25.36 41.71
C THR A 28 4.47 25.36 43.13
N HIS A 29 4.51 24.24 43.84
CA HIS A 29 3.86 24.11 45.16
C HIS A 29 4.80 24.31 46.35
N ARG A 30 6.12 24.16 46.18
CA ARG A 30 7.10 24.18 47.28
C ARG A 30 8.30 25.09 47.03
N ALA A 31 8.33 25.82 45.92
CA ALA A 31 9.49 26.62 45.49
C ALA A 31 10.81 25.81 45.39
N GLU A 32 10.69 24.51 45.13
CA GLU A 32 11.82 23.59 44.96
C GLU A 32 12.31 23.55 43.49
N PRO A 33 13.48 22.97 43.20
CA PRO A 33 13.89 22.72 41.82
C PRO A 33 12.91 21.78 41.08
N VAL A 34 12.97 21.80 39.74
CA VAL A 34 12.18 20.90 38.89
C VAL A 34 12.45 19.45 39.26
N CYS A 35 11.38 18.67 39.46
CA CYS A 35 11.49 17.31 39.99
C CYS A 35 12.24 16.38 39.01
N GLN A 36 11.89 16.48 37.73
CA GLN A 36 12.49 15.73 36.63
C GLN A 36 12.24 16.46 35.30
N SER A 37 13.24 16.44 34.40
CA SER A 37 13.10 16.99 33.04
C SER A 37 13.85 16.16 32.01
N PHE A 38 13.25 15.95 30.84
CA PHE A 38 13.84 15.24 29.70
C PHE A 38 13.67 16.01 28.41
N VAL A 39 14.58 15.81 27.46
CA VAL A 39 14.47 16.37 26.11
C VAL A 39 13.45 15.53 25.33
N ALA A 40 12.36 16.16 24.89
CA ALA A 40 11.22 15.46 24.30
C ALA A 40 11.58 14.63 23.05
N PRO A 41 12.35 15.15 22.06
CA PRO A 41 12.66 14.41 20.84
C PRO A 41 13.34 13.04 21.06
N ALA A 42 14.15 12.90 22.11
CA ALA A 42 14.82 11.63 22.40
C ALA A 42 13.83 10.57 22.91
N VAL A 43 12.88 10.99 23.75
CA VAL A 43 11.83 10.12 24.27
C VAL A 43 10.83 9.78 23.17
N ASP A 44 10.45 10.76 22.36
CA ASP A 44 9.53 10.58 21.24
C ASP A 44 10.09 9.59 20.23
N ALA A 45 11.36 9.74 19.84
CA ALA A 45 12.01 8.81 18.92
C ALA A 45 12.02 7.36 19.47
N LEU A 46 12.28 7.18 20.76
CA LEU A 46 12.27 5.87 21.39
C LEU A 46 10.87 5.24 21.38
N ILE A 47 9.84 6.03 21.72
CA ILE A 47 8.44 5.58 21.72
C ILE A 47 8.01 5.21 20.31
N VAL A 48 8.30 6.06 19.32
CA VAL A 48 7.97 5.83 17.91
C VAL A 48 8.65 4.55 17.42
N ASN A 49 9.95 4.39 17.66
CA ASN A 49 10.66 3.18 17.24
C ASN A 49 10.09 1.92 17.90
N SER A 50 9.79 1.97 19.20
CA SER A 50 9.19 0.84 19.93
C SER A 50 7.81 0.48 19.37
N PHE A 51 7.00 1.48 19.05
CA PHE A 51 5.69 1.29 18.41
C PHE A 51 5.83 0.67 17.02
N LEU A 52 6.73 1.20 16.19
CA LEU A 52 6.98 0.67 14.85
C LEU A 52 7.51 -0.77 14.89
N ASP A 53 8.41 -1.09 15.84
CA ASP A 53 8.89 -2.45 16.06
C ASP A 53 7.76 -3.42 16.44
N ALA A 54 6.84 -2.97 17.29
CA ALA A 54 5.68 -3.77 17.71
C ALA A 54 4.67 -3.98 16.57
N VAL A 55 4.49 -2.98 15.69
CA VAL A 55 3.52 -3.02 14.59
C VAL A 55 4.09 -3.66 13.32
N ARG A 56 5.41 -3.75 13.17
CA ARG A 56 6.10 -4.32 12.00
C ARG A 56 5.56 -5.69 11.55
N PRO A 57 5.27 -6.66 12.43
CA PRO A 57 4.71 -7.95 12.01
C PRO A 57 3.34 -7.80 11.33
N ALA A 58 2.45 -6.95 11.86
CA ALA A 58 1.13 -6.72 11.28
C ALA A 58 1.21 -6.04 9.91
N VAL A 59 2.18 -5.13 9.72
CA VAL A 59 2.42 -4.48 8.43
C VAL A 59 2.87 -5.48 7.36
N LEU A 60 3.74 -6.44 7.73
CA LEU A 60 4.18 -7.49 6.82
C LEU A 60 3.00 -8.34 6.32
N GLU A 61 2.16 -8.82 7.24
CA GLU A 61 0.99 -9.64 6.90
C GLU A 61 0.03 -8.88 5.98
N ALA A 62 -0.30 -7.62 6.31
CA ALA A 62 -1.16 -6.78 5.47
C ALA A 62 -0.57 -6.57 4.06
N THR A 63 0.75 -6.41 3.98
CA THR A 63 1.46 -6.27 2.70
C THR A 63 1.36 -7.56 1.87
N LEU A 64 1.55 -8.72 2.49
CA LEU A 64 1.46 -10.02 1.81
C LEU A 64 0.05 -10.29 1.27
N VAL A 65 -0.99 -9.98 2.06
CA VAL A 65 -2.39 -10.08 1.60
C VAL A 65 -2.62 -9.20 0.37
N THR A 66 -2.18 -7.95 0.42
CA THR A 66 -2.33 -7.01 -0.69
C THR A 66 -1.62 -7.50 -1.96
N LEU A 67 -0.40 -8.03 -1.82
CA LEU A 67 0.35 -8.60 -2.95
C LEU A 67 -0.34 -9.83 -3.55
N HIS A 68 -0.93 -10.69 -2.71
CA HIS A 68 -1.68 -11.84 -3.17
C HIS A 68 -2.93 -11.40 -3.97
N ASP A 69 -3.68 -10.43 -3.46
CA ASP A 69 -4.88 -9.92 -4.15
C ASP A 69 -4.55 -9.34 -5.52
N LEU A 70 -3.50 -8.51 -5.62
CA LEU A 70 -2.99 -8.01 -6.90
C LEU A 70 -2.59 -9.14 -7.86
N GLY A 71 -1.97 -10.21 -7.35
CA GLY A 71 -1.63 -11.39 -8.13
C GLY A 71 -2.86 -12.11 -8.68
N ARG A 72 -3.94 -12.20 -7.89
CA ARG A 72 -5.21 -12.80 -8.29
C ARG A 72 -5.90 -11.98 -9.38
N GLU A 73 -5.94 -10.67 -9.22
CA GLU A 73 -6.51 -9.74 -10.20
C GLU A 73 -5.77 -9.85 -11.53
N ARG A 74 -4.44 -9.80 -11.50
CA ARG A 74 -3.61 -9.96 -12.72
C ARG A 74 -3.86 -11.30 -13.40
N SER A 75 -3.90 -12.38 -12.63
CA SER A 75 -4.20 -13.72 -13.17
C SER A 75 -5.61 -13.80 -13.80
N ALA A 76 -6.59 -13.06 -13.26
CA ALA A 76 -7.92 -13.02 -13.83
C ALA A 76 -7.95 -12.28 -15.17
N VAL A 77 -7.27 -11.13 -15.27
CA VAL A 77 -7.10 -10.37 -16.52
C VAL A 77 -6.36 -11.21 -17.57
N ASP A 78 -5.27 -11.86 -17.19
CA ASP A 78 -4.51 -12.73 -18.09
C ASP A 78 -5.37 -13.86 -18.64
N ARG A 79 -6.17 -14.52 -17.78
CA ARG A 79 -7.13 -15.55 -18.21
C ARG A 79 -8.17 -15.00 -19.19
N GLN A 80 -8.73 -13.82 -18.91
CA GLN A 80 -9.69 -13.19 -19.81
C GLN A 80 -9.06 -12.92 -21.18
N TRP A 81 -7.83 -12.41 -21.21
CA TRP A 81 -7.10 -12.17 -22.45
C TRP A 81 -6.82 -13.45 -23.23
N GLN A 82 -6.42 -14.53 -22.56
CA GLN A 82 -6.22 -15.83 -23.22
C GLN A 82 -7.51 -16.32 -23.89
N LEU A 83 -8.65 -16.22 -23.22
CA LEU A 83 -9.95 -16.60 -23.81
C LEU A 83 -10.30 -15.75 -25.04
N HIS A 84 -10.02 -14.44 -25.00
CA HIS A 84 -10.21 -13.57 -26.17
C HIS A 84 -9.32 -13.97 -27.36
N LEU A 85 -8.05 -14.28 -27.09
CA LEU A 85 -7.12 -14.75 -28.13
C LEU A 85 -7.54 -16.09 -28.73
N GLU A 86 -7.96 -17.04 -27.90
CA GLU A 86 -8.47 -18.34 -28.35
C GLU A 86 -9.69 -18.18 -29.25
N ARG A 87 -10.64 -17.33 -28.85
CA ARG A 87 -11.84 -17.04 -29.64
C ARG A 87 -11.50 -16.41 -30.99
N ALA A 88 -10.65 -15.39 -31.00
CA ALA A 88 -10.21 -14.75 -32.24
C ALA A 88 -9.50 -15.73 -33.19
N ARG A 89 -8.65 -16.62 -32.65
CA ARG A 89 -7.98 -17.69 -33.42
C ARG A 89 -8.98 -18.68 -34.00
N TYR A 90 -10.00 -19.06 -33.23
CA TYR A 90 -11.05 -19.96 -33.69
C TYR A 90 -11.87 -19.34 -34.82
N GLU A 91 -12.33 -18.10 -34.64
CA GLU A 91 -13.10 -17.36 -35.64
C GLU A 91 -12.31 -17.17 -36.95
N ALA A 92 -11.01 -16.82 -36.86
CA ALA A 92 -10.14 -16.73 -38.02
C ALA A 92 -10.00 -18.07 -38.76
N ARG A 93 -9.83 -19.18 -38.03
CA ARG A 93 -9.73 -20.52 -38.64
C ARG A 93 -11.04 -20.94 -39.31
N LEU A 94 -12.17 -20.60 -38.71
CA LEU A 94 -13.49 -20.88 -39.29
C LEU A 94 -13.71 -20.08 -40.59
N ALA A 95 -13.40 -18.78 -40.58
CA ALA A 95 -13.50 -17.92 -41.76
C ALA A 95 -12.59 -18.41 -42.90
N GLY A 96 -11.37 -18.87 -42.59
CA GLY A 96 -10.47 -19.49 -43.58
C GLY A 96 -11.07 -20.72 -44.23
N ARG A 97 -11.63 -21.65 -43.44
CA ARG A 97 -12.30 -22.84 -43.99
C ARG A 97 -13.54 -22.50 -44.82
N GLN A 98 -14.31 -21.49 -44.42
CA GLN A 98 -15.45 -21.02 -45.20
C GLN A 98 -15.00 -20.43 -46.54
N TYR A 99 -13.92 -19.64 -46.55
CA TYR A 99 -13.33 -19.11 -47.77
C TYR A 99 -12.86 -20.24 -48.70
N ASP A 100 -12.18 -21.26 -48.17
CA ASP A 100 -11.67 -22.38 -48.96
C ASP A 100 -12.78 -23.32 -49.49
N ALA A 101 -13.93 -23.37 -48.83
CA ALA A 101 -15.06 -24.23 -49.20
C ALA A 101 -16.04 -23.57 -50.20
N VAL A 102 -16.02 -22.25 -50.35
CA VAL A 102 -16.84 -21.52 -51.34
C VAL A 102 -16.18 -21.65 -52.73
N ASP A 103 -16.70 -22.61 -53.51
CA ASP A 103 -16.58 -22.86 -54.97
C ASP A 103 -15.28 -22.42 -55.70
N PRO A 104 -14.52 -23.36 -56.31
CA PRO A 104 -13.30 -23.04 -57.05
C PRO A 104 -13.47 -22.05 -58.22
N ASP A 105 -14.66 -21.92 -58.83
CA ASP A 105 -14.92 -20.92 -59.89
C ASP A 105 -15.13 -19.50 -59.33
N ASN A 106 -15.44 -19.35 -58.04
CA ASN A 106 -15.64 -18.05 -57.37
C ASN A 106 -14.37 -17.49 -56.69
N ARG A 107 -13.24 -18.21 -56.77
CA ARG A 107 -11.97 -17.81 -56.16
C ARG A 107 -11.43 -16.48 -56.72
N LEU A 108 -11.79 -16.12 -57.95
CA LEU A 108 -11.45 -14.84 -58.59
C LEU A 108 -12.38 -13.69 -58.19
N VAL A 109 -13.63 -13.97 -57.83
CA VAL A 109 -14.64 -12.94 -57.49
C VAL A 109 -14.40 -12.37 -56.10
N ALA A 110 -13.88 -13.16 -55.16
CA ALA A 110 -13.55 -12.68 -53.81
C ALA A 110 -12.43 -11.61 -53.78
N ARG A 111 -11.54 -11.55 -54.80
CA ARG A 111 -10.56 -10.46 -54.95
C ARG A 111 -11.20 -9.12 -55.35
N GLY A 112 -12.44 -9.12 -55.84
CA GLY A 112 -13.13 -7.93 -56.37
C GLY A 112 -13.93 -7.11 -55.37
N LEU A 113 -14.22 -7.64 -54.17
CA LEU A 113 -15.11 -6.99 -53.19
C LEU A 113 -14.38 -6.15 -52.13
N GLY A 114 -13.18 -5.68 -52.42
CA GLY A 114 -12.36 -4.82 -51.55
C GLY A 114 -12.30 -3.34 -51.95
N ARG A 115 -13.29 -2.83 -52.69
CA ARG A 115 -13.40 -1.40 -53.01
C ARG A 115 -14.86 -0.93 -52.96
N ARG A 116 -15.26 -0.39 -51.81
CA ARG A 116 -16.10 0.79 -51.64
C ARG A 116 -16.06 1.22 -50.18
#